data_AF-A0A5K3F2J0-F1
#
_entry.id   AF-A0A5K3F2J0-F1
#
_cell.length_a   1.000
_cell.length_b   1.000
_cell.length_c   1.000
_cell.angle_alpha   90.00
_cell.angle_beta   90.00
_cell.angle_gamma   90.00
#
_symmetry.space_group_name_H-M   'P 1'
#
loop_
_entity.id
_entity.type
_entity.pdbx_description
1 polymer ?
#
loop_
_entity_poly.entity_id
_entity_poly.type
_entity_poly.pdbx_seq_one_letter_code
_entity_poly.pdbx_strand_id
1 'polypeptide(L)'
;MSHIGLLHSLLKELQRTCRHPKLTSEQQCAAKHEGLQLARTYLTLLKNVSNHRHLVASYRCRQKTTSETANLVGLSPPQAYSG
;
A
#
# COMPACT_ATOMS: atom_id res chain seq x y z
N MET A 1 -19.29 -0.77 -5.51
CA MET A 1 -18.57 0.45 -5.94
C MET A 1 -17.16 0.06 -6.35
N SER A 2 -16.74 0.37 -7.58
CA SER A 2 -15.45 -0.08 -8.11
C SER A 2 -14.30 0.77 -7.54
N HIS A 3 -13.23 0.13 -7.05
CA HIS A 3 -12.03 0.78 -6.48
C HIS A 3 -11.40 1.84 -7.41
N ILE A 4 -11.65 1.72 -8.72
CA ILE A 4 -11.21 2.65 -9.76
C ILE A 4 -11.90 4.02 -9.63
N GLY A 5 -13.18 4.06 -9.24
CA GLY A 5 -13.94 5.30 -9.10
C GLY A 5 -13.51 6.16 -7.90
N LEU A 6 -13.12 5.51 -6.81
CA LEU A 6 -12.54 6.17 -5.63
C LEU A 6 -11.17 6.77 -5.96
N LEU A 7 -10.35 6.05 -6.73
CA LEU A 7 -9.04 6.52 -7.16
C LEU A 7 -9.14 7.74 -8.09
N HIS A 8 -10.10 7.73 -9.02
CA HIS A 8 -10.38 8.89 -9.87
C HIS A 8 -10.83 10.10 -9.06
N SER A 9 -11.65 9.90 -8.02
CA SER A 9 -12.09 11.00 -7.15
C SER A 9 -10.93 11.58 -6.34
N LEU A 10 -10.06 10.73 -5.77
CA LEU A 10 -8.88 11.17 -5.03
C LEU A 10 -7.88 11.94 -5.91
N LEU A 11 -7.61 11.45 -7.12
CA LEU A 11 -6.77 12.15 -8.10
C LEU A 11 -7.33 13.52 -8.47
N LYS A 12 -8.65 13.60 -8.68
CA LYS A 12 -9.34 14.84 -9.04
C LYS A 12 -9.31 15.86 -7.92
N GLU A 13 -9.40 15.42 -6.68
CA GLU A 13 -9.38 16.31 -5.51
C GLU A 13 -7.96 16.80 -5.19
N LEU A 14 -6.95 15.95 -5.34
CA LEU A 14 -5.53 16.37 -5.30
C LEU A 14 -5.18 17.39 -6.38
N GLN A 15 -5.76 17.28 -7.57
CA GLN A 15 -5.58 18.27 -8.64
C GLN A 15 -6.23 19.62 -8.33
N ARG A 16 -7.29 19.65 -7.52
CA ARG A 16 -7.99 20.88 -7.13
C ARG A 16 -7.23 21.67 -6.07
N THR A 17 -6.73 21.00 -5.04
CA THR A 17 -5.96 21.63 -3.95
C THR A 17 -4.63 22.22 -4.42
N CYS A 18 -4.05 21.72 -5.52
CA CYS A 18 -2.81 22.26 -6.09
C CYS A 18 -2.99 23.56 -6.92
N ARG A 19 -4.22 24.05 -7.15
CA ARG A 19 -4.46 25.28 -7.95
C ARG A 19 -4.34 26.58 -7.16
N HIS A 20 -3.90 26.55 -5.90
CA HIS A 20 -3.71 27.78 -5.12
C HIS A 20 -2.52 28.60 -5.65
N PRO A 21 -2.75 29.85 -6.08
CA PRO A 21 -1.76 30.65 -6.81
C PRO A 21 -0.62 31.22 -5.94
N LYS A 22 -0.52 30.84 -4.65
CA LYS A 22 0.46 31.40 -3.69
C LYS A 22 1.68 30.50 -3.40
N LEU A 23 1.78 29.34 -4.05
CA LEU A 23 2.92 28.43 -3.89
C LEU A 23 3.91 28.61 -5.04
N THR A 24 5.21 28.59 -4.77
CA THR A 24 6.24 28.58 -5.83
C THR A 24 6.12 27.31 -6.68
N SER A 25 6.55 27.37 -7.95
CA SER A 25 6.42 26.25 -8.91
C SER A 25 7.03 24.94 -8.38
N GLU A 26 8.11 25.03 -7.61
CA GLU A 26 8.78 23.89 -6.98
C GLU A 26 7.95 23.28 -5.84
N GLN A 27 7.35 24.09 -4.99
CA GLN A 27 6.48 23.60 -3.90
C GLN A 27 5.21 22.94 -4.44
N GLN A 28 4.65 23.45 -5.55
CA GLN A 28 3.52 22.83 -6.24
C GLN A 28 3.92 21.48 -6.88
N CYS A 29 5.13 21.39 -7.46
CA CYS A 29 5.63 20.16 -8.06
C CYS A 29 5.87 19.08 -7.01
N ALA A 30 6.49 19.44 -5.87
CA ALA A 30 6.75 18.53 -4.76
C ALA A 30 5.44 17.96 -4.17
N ALA A 31 4.47 18.82 -3.83
CA ALA A 31 3.19 18.38 -3.28
C ALA A 31 2.40 17.49 -4.26
N LYS A 32 2.44 17.80 -5.57
CA LYS A 32 1.85 16.96 -6.61
C LYS A 32 2.53 15.60 -6.72
N HIS A 33 3.87 15.58 -6.65
CA HIS A 33 4.64 14.35 -6.71
C HIS A 33 4.36 13.47 -5.49
N GLU A 34 4.37 14.04 -4.28
CA GLU A 34 4.05 13.34 -3.04
C GLU A 34 2.62 12.80 -3.03
N GLY A 35 1.63 13.59 -3.45
CA GLY A 35 0.24 13.14 -3.54
C GLY A 35 0.06 11.98 -4.54
N LEU A 36 0.74 12.04 -5.69
CA LEU A 36 0.74 10.95 -6.67
C LEU A 36 1.46 9.71 -6.15
N GLN A 37 2.60 9.88 -5.49
CA GLN A 37 3.37 8.80 -4.87
C GLN A 37 2.51 8.09 -3.82
N LEU A 38 1.85 8.85 -2.96
CA LEU A 38 0.96 8.35 -1.92
C LEU A 38 -0.22 7.57 -2.52
N ALA A 39 -0.91 8.14 -3.51
CA ALA A 39 -2.02 7.48 -4.19
C ALA A 39 -1.58 6.17 -4.88
N ARG A 40 -0.39 6.16 -5.51
CA ARG A 40 0.20 4.95 -6.11
C ARG A 40 0.51 3.89 -5.06
N THR A 41 1.11 4.28 -3.94
CA THR A 41 1.43 3.38 -2.82
C THR A 41 0.16 2.74 -2.26
N TYR A 42 -0.89 3.54 -2.02
CA TYR A 42 -2.18 3.01 -1.56
C TYR A 42 -2.81 2.06 -2.58
N LEU A 43 -2.75 2.38 -3.87
CA LEU A 43 -3.25 1.47 -4.92
C LEU A 43 -2.49 0.14 -4.92
N THR A 44 -1.16 0.19 -4.81
CA THR A 44 -0.32 -1.02 -4.73
C THR A 44 -0.70 -1.85 -3.51
N LEU A 45 -0.88 -1.23 -2.34
CA LEU A 45 -1.32 -1.92 -1.13
C LEU A 45 -2.67 -2.62 -1.34
N LEU A 46 -3.67 -1.90 -1.88
CA LEU A 46 -5.00 -2.46 -2.13
C LEU A 46 -4.96 -3.64 -3.11
N LYS A 47 -4.16 -3.55 -4.18
CA LYS A 47 -3.95 -4.66 -5.13
C LYS A 47 -3.31 -5.86 -4.43
N ASN A 48 -2.29 -5.63 -3.62
CA ASN A 48 -1.61 -6.71 -2.89
C ASN A 48 -2.55 -7.40 -1.89
N VAL A 49 -3.38 -6.64 -1.16
CA VAL A 49 -4.39 -7.21 -0.25
C VAL A 49 -5.42 -8.04 -1.01
N SER A 50 -5.90 -7.55 -2.15
CA SER A 50 -6.84 -8.29 -3.00
C SER A 50 -6.22 -9.60 -3.51
N ASN A 51 -4.99 -9.54 -4.02
CA ASN A 51 -4.27 -10.71 -4.50
C ASN A 51 -3.99 -11.70 -3.36
N HIS A 52 -3.58 -11.23 -2.18
CA HIS A 52 -3.37 -12.08 -1.02
C HIS A 52 -4.64 -12.84 -0.63
N ARG A 53 -5.78 -12.14 -0.55
CA ARG A 53 -7.08 -12.79 -0.27
C ARG A 53 -7.45 -13.82 -1.34
N HIS A 54 -7.22 -13.50 -2.61
CA HIS A 54 -7.47 -14.45 -3.71
C HIS A 54 -6.59 -15.69 -3.58
N LEU A 55 -5.29 -15.53 -3.34
CA LEU A 55 -4.37 -16.67 -3.16
C LEU A 55 -4.74 -17.53 -1.94
N VAL A 56 -5.10 -16.91 -0.81
CA VAL A 56 -5.55 -17.63 0.38
C VAL A 56 -6.82 -18.44 0.08
N ALA A 57 -7.78 -17.86 -0.65
CA ALA A 57 -9.00 -18.56 -1.03
C ALA A 57 -8.73 -19.71 -2.03
N SER A 58 -7.94 -19.46 -3.06
CA SER A 58 -7.64 -20.42 -4.14
C SER A 58 -6.82 -21.60 -3.65
N TYR A 59 -5.80 -21.36 -2.82
CA TYR A 59 -4.92 -22.41 -2.32
C TYR A 59 -5.35 -22.97 -0.95
N ARG A 60 -6.48 -22.47 -0.38
CA ARG A 60 -6.92 -22.73 1.00
C ARG A 60 -5.79 -22.63 2.03
N CYS A 61 -4.79 -21.81 1.73
CA CYS A 61 -3.58 -21.72 2.53
C CYS A 61 -3.87 -20.85 3.75
N ARG A 62 -3.78 -21.46 4.94
CA ARG A 62 -3.70 -20.70 6.18
C ARG A 62 -2.47 -19.80 6.13
N GLN A 63 -2.61 -18.55 6.58
CA GLN A 63 -1.48 -17.65 6.75
C GLN A 63 -0.51 -18.28 7.75
N LYS A 64 0.72 -18.57 7.30
CA LYS A 64 1.76 -19.17 8.13
C LYS A 64 2.33 -18.09 9.06
N THR A 65 2.57 -18.48 10.29
CA THR A 65 3.28 -17.65 11.27
C THR A 65 4.74 -17.44 10.83
N THR A 66 5.40 -16.44 11.40
CA THR A 66 6.83 -16.17 11.15
C THR A 66 7.69 -17.40 11.48
N SER A 67 7.35 -18.13 12.54
CA SER A 67 8.03 -19.37 12.93
C SER A 67 7.85 -20.48 11.91
N GLU A 68 6.61 -20.73 11.46
CA GLU A 68 6.34 -21.72 10.41
C GLU A 68 7.03 -21.38 9.09
N THR A 69 7.12 -20.09 8.75
CA THR A 69 7.80 -19.62 7.54
C THR A 69 9.32 -19.80 7.65
N ALA A 70 9.91 -19.46 8.80
CA ALA A 70 11.33 -19.67 9.06
C ALA A 70 11.69 -21.16 8.95
N ASN A 71 10.89 -22.04 9.54
CA ASN A 71 11.11 -23.48 9.48
C ASN A 71 11.07 -24.03 8.05
N LEU A 72 10.23 -23.49 7.15
CA LEU A 72 10.17 -23.92 5.74
C LEU A 72 11.46 -23.63 4.95
N VAL A 73 12.19 -22.60 5.34
CA VAL A 73 13.45 -22.19 4.70
C VAL A 73 14.67 -22.65 5.50
N GLY A 74 14.50 -23.53 6.49
CA GLY A 74 15.57 -24.05 7.33
C GLY A 74 16.14 -23.02 8.32
N LEU A 75 15.39 -21.96 8.62
CA LEU A 75 15.77 -20.92 9.57
C LEU A 75 15.03 -21.10 10.90
N SER A 76 15.66 -20.71 11.99
CA SER A 76 15.02 -20.65 13.31
C SER A 76 14.73 -19.18 13.66
N PRO A 77 13.49 -18.82 14.05
CA PRO A 77 13.20 -17.46 14.49
C PRO A 77 13.98 -17.16 15.78
N PRO A 78 14.43 -15.91 15.99
CA PRO A 78 15.13 -15.54 17.23
C PRO A 78 14.22 -15.76 18.44
N GLN A 79 14.76 -16.32 19.52
CA GLN A 79 14.04 -16.44 20.79
C GLN A 79 13.70 -15.03 21.29
N ALA A 80 12.41 -14.80 21.54
CA ALA A 80 11.97 -13.57 22.17
C ALA A 80 12.62 -13.48 23.55
N TYR A 81 13.43 -12.43 23.78
CA TYR A 81 14.04 -12.18 25.07
C TYR A 81 12.93 -11.95 26.08
N SER A 82 12.79 -12.90 27.01
CA SER A 82 11.83 -12.84 28.12
C SER A 82 12.57 -12.23 29.30
N GLY A 83 12.62 -10.90 29.32
CA GLY A 83 13.11 -10.12 30.47
C GLY A 83 11.99 -9.82 31.45
#